data_AF-A0A7W0LE22-F1
#
_entry.id   AF-A0A7W0LE22-F1
#
_cell.length_a   1.000
_cell.length_b   1.000
_cell.length_c   1.000
_cell.angle_alpha   90.00
_cell.angle_beta   90.00
_cell.angle_gamma   90.00
#
_symmetry.space_group_name_H-M   'P 1'
#
loop_
_entity.id
_entity.type
_entity.pdbx_description
1 polymer ?
#
loop_
_entity_poly.entity_id
_entity_poly.type
_entity_poly.pdbx_seq_one_letter_code
_entity_poly.pdbx_strand_id
1 'polypeptide(L)'
;PYYCPHVQRPAAFPPSDGYEPPEDPLRGVARQIDATARLKSEFPEMAFVGSGYTYLQEWLAHVAEFTVRSGWTDFVGLGRLTLSYPEMPADVLAGAPLRRKAICRTFSDCTTGPRLGLVSGCYPLDPFYAAHPDAIQLRGLKAGSQT
;
A
#
# COMPACT_ATOMS: atom_id res chain seq x y z
N PRO A 1 -1.64 7.45 -8.64
CA PRO A 1 -1.67 7.69 -7.17
C PRO A 1 -0.78 8.85 -6.65
N TYR A 2 0.02 9.53 -7.50
CA TYR A 2 0.97 10.56 -7.04
C TYR A 2 0.57 12.01 -7.35
N TYR A 3 -0.55 12.22 -8.06
CA TYR A 3 -1.03 13.58 -8.35
C TYR A 3 -1.48 14.30 -7.07
N CYS A 4 -2.06 13.56 -6.12
CA CYS A 4 -2.59 14.10 -4.88
C CYS A 4 -2.24 13.14 -3.73
N PRO A 5 -0.97 13.10 -3.28
CA PRO A 5 -0.49 12.10 -2.33
C PRO A 5 -1.22 12.16 -0.98
N HIS A 6 -1.67 13.35 -0.52
CA HIS A 6 -2.48 13.47 0.70
C HIS A 6 -3.81 12.71 0.64
N VAL A 7 -4.44 12.57 -0.53
CA VAL A 7 -5.72 11.83 -0.66
C VAL A 7 -5.49 10.41 -1.14
N GLN A 8 -4.56 10.22 -2.07
CA GLN A 8 -4.48 9.00 -2.87
C GLN A 8 -3.48 7.96 -2.32
N ARG A 9 -2.67 8.32 -1.32
CA ARG A 9 -1.59 7.43 -0.84
C ARG A 9 -1.48 7.40 0.69
N PRO A 10 -2.43 6.77 1.40
CA PRO A 10 -2.30 6.49 2.83
C PRO A 10 -0.98 5.78 3.15
N ALA A 11 -0.21 6.32 4.09
CA ALA A 11 1.04 5.75 4.54
C ALA A 11 1.35 6.20 5.97
N ALA A 12 1.91 5.32 6.78
CA ALA A 12 2.43 5.64 8.11
C ALA A 12 3.76 6.39 8.03
N PHE A 13 4.57 6.13 7.01
CA PHE A 13 5.84 6.82 6.77
C PHE A 13 5.84 7.39 5.35
N PRO A 14 5.97 8.70 5.16
CA PRO A 14 6.00 9.30 3.83
C PRO A 14 7.30 8.93 3.07
N PRO A 15 7.30 9.04 1.73
CA PRO A 15 8.52 8.91 0.92
C PRO A 15 9.46 10.11 1.14
N SER A 16 10.70 10.05 0.63
CA SER A 16 11.76 11.06 0.87
C SER A 16 11.40 12.52 0.56
N ASP A 17 10.56 12.74 -0.44
CA ASP A 17 10.02 14.01 -0.94
C ASP A 17 8.54 14.19 -0.56
N GLY A 18 8.05 13.37 0.38
CA GLY A 18 6.72 13.49 0.94
C GLY A 18 6.68 14.43 2.15
N TYR A 19 5.50 14.52 2.74
CA TYR A 19 5.25 15.25 3.99
C TYR A 19 4.43 14.36 4.92
N GLU A 20 4.46 14.68 6.20
CA GLU A 20 3.65 13.97 7.20
C GLU A 20 2.15 14.04 6.83
N PRO A 21 1.40 12.94 6.97
CA PRO A 21 -0.02 12.93 6.68
C PRO A 21 -0.75 14.05 7.46
N PRO A 22 -1.57 14.88 6.79
CA PRO A 22 -2.30 15.96 7.45
C PRO A 22 -3.46 15.44 8.33
N GLU A 23 -3.74 14.14 8.28
CA GLU A 23 -4.75 13.45 9.07
C GLU A 23 -4.32 11.98 9.26
N ASP A 24 -5.00 11.27 10.15
CA ASP A 24 -4.84 9.81 10.28
C ASP A 24 -5.06 9.14 8.91
N PRO A 25 -4.06 8.40 8.37
CA PRO A 25 -4.20 7.79 7.04
C PRO A 25 -5.37 6.79 6.93
N LEU A 26 -5.90 6.28 8.05
CA LEU A 26 -7.12 5.46 8.04
C LEU A 26 -8.33 6.24 7.49
N ARG A 27 -8.41 7.55 7.74
CA ARG A 27 -9.42 8.43 7.14
C ARG A 27 -9.25 8.52 5.63
N GLY A 28 -8.01 8.56 5.17
CA GLY A 28 -7.67 8.50 3.75
C GLY A 28 -8.14 7.19 3.09
N VAL A 29 -7.97 6.05 3.76
CA VAL A 29 -8.49 4.75 3.29
C VAL A 29 -10.02 4.78 3.21
N ALA A 30 -10.69 5.19 4.29
CA ALA A 30 -12.15 5.24 4.33
C ALA A 30 -12.73 6.12 3.21
N ARG A 31 -12.11 7.28 2.97
CA ARG A 31 -12.49 8.19 1.89
C ARG A 31 -12.31 7.59 0.50
N GLN A 32 -11.24 6.82 0.26
CA GLN A 32 -11.07 6.14 -1.03
C GLN A 32 -12.12 5.04 -1.23
N ILE A 33 -12.45 4.30 -0.18
CA ILE A 33 -13.49 3.27 -0.22
C ILE A 33 -14.85 3.90 -0.52
N ASP A 34 -15.21 4.97 0.19
CA ASP A 34 -16.47 5.71 -0.03
C ASP A 34 -16.57 6.28 -1.45
N ALA A 35 -15.50 6.94 -1.92
CA ALA A 35 -15.46 7.49 -3.27
C ALA A 35 -15.65 6.40 -4.34
N THR A 36 -14.99 5.25 -4.17
CA THR A 36 -15.14 4.11 -5.09
C THR A 36 -16.56 3.54 -5.05
N ALA A 37 -17.15 3.40 -3.86
CA ALA A 37 -18.50 2.89 -3.69
C ALA A 37 -19.54 3.79 -4.37
N ARG A 38 -19.41 5.11 -4.22
CA ARG A 38 -20.28 6.10 -4.87
C ARG A 38 -20.19 6.01 -6.39
N LEU A 39 -18.97 5.98 -6.93
CA LEU A 39 -18.77 5.83 -8.37
C LEU A 39 -19.32 4.49 -8.88
N LYS A 40 -19.12 3.40 -8.15
CA LYS A 40 -19.68 2.09 -8.53
C LYS A 40 -21.21 2.09 -8.52
N SER A 41 -21.84 2.80 -7.58
CA SER A 41 -23.30 2.92 -7.51
C SER A 41 -23.87 3.74 -8.67
N GLU A 42 -23.16 4.78 -9.13
CA GLU A 42 -23.57 5.61 -10.26
C GLU A 42 -23.33 4.92 -11.62
N PHE A 43 -22.29 4.09 -11.71
CA PHE A 43 -21.86 3.43 -12.94
C PHE A 43 -21.73 1.90 -12.74
N PRO A 44 -22.83 1.18 -12.51
CA PRO A 44 -22.80 -0.23 -12.09
C PRO A 44 -22.16 -1.17 -13.13
N GLU A 45 -22.30 -0.87 -14.42
CA GLU A 45 -21.72 -1.69 -15.50
C GLU A 45 -20.22 -1.44 -15.72
N MET A 46 -19.66 -0.36 -15.15
CA MET A 46 -18.23 -0.09 -15.22
C MET A 46 -17.49 -0.88 -14.15
N ALA A 47 -16.35 -1.47 -14.50
CA ALA A 47 -15.49 -2.16 -13.55
C ALA A 47 -14.65 -1.17 -12.74
N PHE A 48 -14.68 -1.28 -11.41
CA PHE A 48 -13.92 -0.47 -10.47
C PHE A 48 -12.92 -1.30 -9.68
N VAL A 49 -11.70 -0.78 -9.55
CA VAL A 49 -10.65 -1.34 -8.69
C VAL A 49 -10.43 -0.42 -7.50
N GLY A 50 -10.76 -0.89 -6.30
CA GLY A 50 -10.49 -0.19 -5.05
C GLY A 50 -9.00 -0.13 -4.73
N SER A 51 -8.52 1.02 -4.24
CA SER A 51 -7.13 1.27 -3.87
C SER A 51 -7.00 1.69 -2.40
N GLY A 52 -5.77 1.73 -1.87
CA GLY A 52 -5.47 2.19 -0.51
C GLY A 52 -5.51 1.10 0.57
N TYR A 53 -6.01 -0.08 0.25
CA TYR A 53 -6.27 -1.17 1.19
C TYR A 53 -5.02 -1.69 1.92
N THR A 54 -3.81 -1.57 1.35
CA THR A 54 -2.56 -2.01 2.00
C THR A 54 -2.37 -1.40 3.40
N TYR A 55 -2.86 -0.18 3.66
CA TYR A 55 -2.73 0.44 4.98
C TYR A 55 -3.52 -0.29 6.08
N LEU A 56 -4.55 -1.06 5.71
CA LEU A 56 -5.37 -1.88 6.62
C LEU A 56 -4.64 -3.13 7.15
N GLN A 57 -3.53 -3.50 6.53
CA GLN A 57 -2.62 -4.55 7.01
C GLN A 57 -3.36 -5.87 7.27
N GLU A 58 -3.35 -6.41 8.49
CA GLU A 58 -4.05 -7.65 8.86
C GLU A 58 -5.56 -7.62 8.55
N TRP A 59 -6.19 -6.45 8.58
CA TRP A 59 -7.63 -6.29 8.32
C TRP A 59 -7.99 -6.18 6.84
N LEU A 60 -6.98 -6.09 5.95
CA LEU A 60 -7.18 -5.87 4.52
C LEU A 60 -8.19 -6.83 3.92
N ALA A 61 -8.03 -8.13 4.19
CA ALA A 61 -8.87 -9.18 3.59
C ALA A 61 -10.33 -9.05 3.99
N HIS A 62 -10.61 -8.75 5.26
CA HIS A 62 -11.97 -8.59 5.77
C HIS A 62 -12.68 -7.38 5.16
N VAL A 63 -11.97 -6.25 5.04
CA VAL A 63 -12.54 -5.05 4.40
C VAL A 63 -12.72 -5.28 2.90
N ALA A 64 -11.78 -5.94 2.23
CA ALA A 64 -11.88 -6.28 0.81
C ALA A 64 -13.07 -7.21 0.52
N GLU A 65 -13.27 -8.25 1.33
CA GLU A 65 -14.43 -9.15 1.23
C GLU A 65 -15.73 -8.35 1.37
N PHE A 66 -15.82 -7.47 2.37
CA PHE A 66 -17.01 -6.66 2.59
C PHE A 66 -17.31 -5.75 1.40
N THR A 67 -16.32 -5.02 0.89
CA THR A 67 -16.54 -4.05 -0.19
C THR A 67 -16.91 -4.73 -1.50
N VAL A 68 -16.29 -5.87 -1.82
CA VAL A 68 -16.66 -6.67 -3.00
C VAL A 68 -18.06 -7.26 -2.85
N ARG A 69 -18.36 -7.92 -1.72
CA ARG A 69 -19.68 -8.55 -1.48
C ARG A 69 -20.82 -7.54 -1.47
N SER A 70 -20.56 -6.31 -1.01
CA SER A 70 -21.55 -5.24 -0.95
C SER A 70 -21.71 -4.49 -2.27
N GLY A 71 -20.98 -4.86 -3.32
CA GLY A 71 -21.01 -4.19 -4.62
C GLY A 71 -20.41 -2.78 -4.59
N TRP A 72 -19.54 -2.48 -3.62
CA TRP A 72 -18.87 -1.18 -3.50
C TRP A 72 -17.64 -1.09 -4.43
N THR A 73 -17.13 -2.22 -4.88
CA THR A 73 -16.04 -2.33 -5.86
C THR A 73 -16.08 -3.71 -6.50
N ASP A 74 -15.52 -3.86 -7.71
CA ASP A 74 -15.43 -5.17 -8.38
C ASP A 74 -14.15 -5.91 -7.98
N PHE A 75 -13.05 -5.18 -7.77
CA PHE A 75 -11.75 -5.73 -7.42
C PHE A 75 -11.05 -4.87 -6.38
N VAL A 76 -10.21 -5.48 -5.53
CA VAL A 76 -9.29 -4.76 -4.65
C VAL A 76 -7.87 -4.86 -5.20
N GLY A 77 -7.31 -3.71 -5.58
CA GLY A 77 -5.96 -3.61 -6.11
C GLY A 77 -4.90 -3.64 -5.01
N LEU A 78 -3.92 -4.55 -5.15
CA LEU A 78 -2.78 -4.64 -4.25
C LEU A 78 -1.51 -4.12 -4.93
N GLY A 79 -0.97 -3.02 -4.41
CA GLY A 79 0.28 -2.43 -4.86
C GLY A 79 1.44 -2.80 -3.94
N ARG A 80 1.85 -1.88 -3.07
CA ARG A 80 3.06 -2.00 -2.22
C ARG A 80 3.13 -3.26 -1.34
N LEU A 81 2.00 -3.90 -1.04
CA LEU A 81 1.96 -5.17 -0.30
C LEU A 81 2.52 -6.34 -1.10
N THR A 82 2.30 -6.38 -2.42
CA THR A 82 2.74 -7.52 -3.25
C THR A 82 4.27 -7.60 -3.34
N LEU A 83 4.97 -6.49 -3.07
CA LEU A 83 6.44 -6.46 -3.00
C LEU A 83 7.01 -7.18 -1.78
N SER A 84 6.24 -7.34 -0.70
CA SER A 84 6.69 -8.01 0.52
C SER A 84 5.96 -9.31 0.80
N TYR A 85 4.74 -9.47 0.26
CA TYR A 85 3.89 -10.63 0.47
C TYR A 85 3.03 -10.92 -0.77
N PRO A 86 3.64 -11.36 -1.89
CA PRO A 86 2.91 -11.63 -3.13
C PRO A 86 1.90 -12.79 -3.00
N GLU A 87 2.15 -13.76 -2.12
CA GLU A 87 1.25 -14.91 -1.89
C GLU A 87 0.04 -14.58 -1.01
N MET A 88 -0.07 -13.36 -0.44
CA MET A 88 -1.14 -13.03 0.50
C MET A 88 -2.55 -13.35 -0.05
N PRO A 89 -2.90 -13.06 -1.32
CA PRO A 89 -4.21 -13.43 -1.85
C PRO A 89 -4.46 -14.95 -1.82
N ALA A 90 -3.45 -15.75 -2.20
CA ALA A 90 -3.56 -17.21 -2.19
C ALA A 90 -3.70 -17.74 -0.76
N ASP A 91 -2.91 -17.22 0.18
CA ASP A 91 -2.98 -17.60 1.59
C ASP A 91 -4.36 -17.25 2.20
N VAL A 92 -4.90 -16.06 1.92
CA VAL A 92 -6.25 -15.66 2.37
C VAL A 92 -7.32 -16.62 1.81
N LEU A 93 -7.28 -16.93 0.52
CA LEU A 93 -8.25 -17.82 -0.12
C LEU A 93 -8.14 -19.26 0.38
N ALA A 94 -6.94 -19.72 0.75
CA ALA A 94 -6.71 -21.04 1.34
C ALA A 94 -7.08 -21.10 2.83
N GLY A 95 -7.47 -19.98 3.46
CA GLY A 95 -7.69 -19.90 4.91
C GLY A 95 -6.40 -20.07 5.71
N ALA A 96 -5.23 -19.84 5.10
CA ALA A 96 -3.94 -19.97 5.76
C ALA A 96 -3.70 -18.79 6.73
N PRO A 97 -2.96 -19.01 7.82
CA PRO A 97 -2.54 -17.92 8.71
C PRO A 97 -1.68 -16.89 7.97
N LEU A 98 -2.00 -15.60 8.13
CA LEU A 98 -1.22 -14.52 7.51
C LEU A 98 0.22 -14.46 8.08
N ARG A 99 1.21 -14.39 7.19
CA ARG A 99 2.61 -14.14 7.54
C ARG A 99 2.81 -12.69 7.98
N ARG A 100 2.53 -12.40 9.26
CA ARG A 100 2.52 -11.02 9.82
C ARG A 100 3.80 -10.22 9.59
N LYS A 101 4.96 -10.88 9.51
CA LYS A 101 6.27 -10.24 9.24
C LYS A 101 6.46 -9.82 7.78
N ALA A 102 5.66 -10.36 6.86
CA ALA A 102 5.69 -9.99 5.43
C ALA A 102 4.68 -8.88 5.11
N ILE A 103 3.77 -8.53 6.02
CA ILE A 103 2.76 -7.49 5.79
C ILE A 103 3.42 -6.11 5.75
N CYS A 104 3.23 -5.40 4.63
CA CYS A 104 3.71 -4.04 4.42
C CYS A 104 3.17 -3.08 5.49
N ARG A 105 4.07 -2.41 6.23
CA ARG A 105 3.71 -1.35 7.20
C ARG A 105 3.80 0.06 6.61
N THR A 106 3.75 0.16 5.29
CA THR A 106 3.73 1.44 4.54
C THR A 106 4.95 2.36 4.79
N PHE A 107 6.14 1.76 4.86
CA PHE A 107 7.44 2.46 5.03
C PHE A 107 7.83 3.42 3.90
N SER A 108 7.14 3.32 2.75
CA SER A 108 7.40 4.10 1.53
C SER A 108 8.75 3.90 0.84
N ASP A 109 9.63 3.02 1.32
CA ASP A 109 10.92 2.73 0.67
C ASP A 109 10.80 2.24 -0.78
N CYS A 110 9.73 1.50 -1.10
CA CYS A 110 9.40 1.10 -2.46
C CYS A 110 9.17 2.29 -3.43
N THR A 111 8.86 3.47 -2.90
CA THR A 111 8.72 4.73 -3.64
C THR A 111 9.97 5.59 -3.48
N THR A 112 10.55 5.66 -2.27
CA THR A 112 11.76 6.44 -2.00
C THR A 112 12.94 6.01 -2.87
N GLY A 113 13.19 4.70 -3.01
CA GLY A 113 14.29 4.18 -3.83
C GLY A 113 14.28 4.76 -5.26
N PRO A 114 13.21 4.53 -6.04
CA PRO A 114 13.10 5.07 -7.40
C PRO A 114 13.22 6.60 -7.50
N ARG A 115 12.76 7.34 -6.49
CA ARG A 115 12.89 8.81 -6.46
C ARG A 115 14.33 9.29 -6.27
N LEU A 116 15.18 8.42 -5.73
CA LEU A 116 16.62 8.64 -5.57
C LEU A 116 17.44 7.91 -6.66
N GLY A 117 16.79 7.40 -7.71
CA GLY A 117 17.45 6.67 -8.80
C GLY A 117 17.82 5.22 -8.47
N LEU A 118 17.32 4.66 -7.36
CA LEU A 118 17.54 3.28 -6.93
C LEU A 118 16.43 2.34 -7.41
N VAL A 119 16.64 1.03 -7.35
CA VAL A 119 15.61 0.05 -7.74
C VAL A 119 14.36 0.13 -6.85
N SER A 120 13.19 -0.19 -7.41
CA SER A 120 11.96 -0.33 -6.62
C SER A 120 11.89 -1.71 -5.98
N GLY A 121 11.57 -1.77 -4.69
CA GLY A 121 11.41 -3.03 -3.95
C GLY A 121 11.04 -2.83 -2.48
N CYS A 122 10.89 -3.92 -1.73
CA CYS A 122 10.63 -3.88 -0.30
C CYS A 122 11.89 -4.11 0.53
N TYR A 123 12.75 -3.09 0.63
CA TYR A 123 13.99 -3.15 1.40
C TYR A 123 13.84 -3.62 2.87
N PRO A 124 12.76 -3.30 3.60
CA PRO A 124 12.64 -3.72 5.01
C PRO A 124 12.18 -5.16 5.23
N LEU A 125 11.39 -5.74 4.31
CA LEU A 125 10.68 -7.00 4.55
C LEU A 125 11.00 -8.10 3.53
N ASP A 126 11.47 -7.76 2.33
CA ASP A 126 11.87 -8.73 1.32
C ASP A 126 13.38 -9.06 1.46
N PRO A 127 13.77 -10.34 1.67
CA PRO A 127 15.17 -10.71 1.86
C PRO A 127 16.10 -10.38 0.68
N PHE A 128 15.60 -10.47 -0.55
CA PHE A 128 16.38 -10.15 -1.74
C PHE A 128 16.69 -8.65 -1.76
N TYR A 129 15.69 -7.80 -1.54
CA TYR A 129 15.90 -6.34 -1.49
C TYR A 129 16.68 -5.89 -0.25
N ALA A 130 16.55 -6.58 0.89
CA ALA A 130 17.32 -6.28 2.09
C ALA A 130 18.83 -6.50 1.90
N ALA A 131 19.21 -7.50 1.08
CA ALA A 131 20.60 -7.82 0.73
C ALA A 131 21.13 -7.04 -0.47
N HIS A 132 20.26 -6.33 -1.22
CA HIS A 132 20.66 -5.58 -2.41
C HIS A 132 21.57 -4.38 -2.05
N PRO A 133 22.59 -4.04 -2.86
CA PRO A 133 23.47 -2.87 -2.60
C PRO A 133 22.70 -1.56 -2.37
N ASP A 134 21.62 -1.33 -3.11
CA ASP A 134 20.75 -0.15 -2.96
C ASP A 134 20.12 -0.05 -1.57
N ALA A 135 19.99 -1.14 -0.81
CA ALA A 135 19.51 -1.09 0.58
C ALA A 135 20.46 -0.28 1.47
N ILE A 136 21.76 -0.44 1.27
CA ILE A 136 22.79 0.30 2.01
C ILE A 136 22.75 1.77 1.60
N GLN A 137 22.68 2.04 0.28
CA GLN A 137 22.61 3.40 -0.25
C GLN A 137 21.35 4.13 0.25
N LEU A 138 20.20 3.48 0.19
CA LEU A 138 18.92 4.04 0.66
C LEU A 138 18.96 4.40 2.14
N ARG A 139 19.53 3.53 2.99
CA ARG A 139 19.70 3.82 4.43
C ARG A 139 20.59 5.05 4.65
N GLY A 140 21.71 5.15 3.92
CA GLY A 140 22.61 6.30 4.00
C GLY A 140 21.93 7.61 3.58
N LEU A 141 21.22 7.58 2.45
CA LEU A 141 20.50 8.76 1.94
C LEU A 141 19.39 9.21 2.89
N LYS A 142 18.60 8.28 3.45
CA LYS A 142 17.55 8.60 4.43
C LYS A 142 18.10 9.19 5.73
N ALA A 143 19.28 8.75 6.18
CA ALA A 143 19.93 9.32 7.36
C ALA A 143 20.46 10.73 7.11
N GLY A 144 20.96 11.02 5.90
CA GLY A 144 21.44 12.33 5.49
C GLY A 144 20.35 13.36 5.19
N SER A 145 19.11 12.94 4.92
CA SER A 145 17.97 13.83 4.67
C SER A 145 17.20 14.24 5.93
N GLN A 146 17.62 13.81 7.13
CA GLN A 146 16.99 14.18 8.42
C GLN A 146 17.63 15.41 9.10
N THR A 147 18.45 16.19 8.39
CA THR A 147 18.95 17.51 8.80
C THR A 147 18.18 18.63 8.11
#